data_AF-A0A2K3PEL8-F1
#
_entry.id   AF-A0A2K3PEL8-F1
#
_cell.length_a   1.000
_cell.length_b   1.000
_cell.length_c   1.000
_cell.angle_alpha   90.00
_cell.angle_beta   90.00
_cell.angle_gamma   90.00
#
_symmetry.space_group_name_H-M   'P 1'
#
loop_
_entity.id
_entity.type
_entity.pdbx_description
1 polymer ?
#
loop_
_entity_poly.entity_id
_entity_poly.type
_entity_poly.pdbx_seq_one_letter_code
_entity_poly.pdbx_strand_id
1 'polypeptide(L)'
;MEVERLLMEIIQSRKDCVEMGRSNSYGNDLLGMLLDEIQKSGSLNLQLVMDECKTFFFAGHETTALLLTWTAMLLASNPSWQEKVRIEVKEIFNQGIPSIDQLSKLNLVRCEDPQTPNYPTMVSELMLN
;
A
#
# COMPACT_ATOMS: atom_id res chain seq x y z
N MET A 1 14.38 10.03 13.48
CA MET A 1 15.83 9.80 13.28
C MET A 1 16.09 8.80 12.17
N GLU A 2 15.64 7.55 12.24
CA GLU A 2 16.03 6.55 11.22
C GLU A 2 15.32 6.71 9.87
N VAL A 3 14.00 6.88 9.86
CA VAL A 3 13.22 7.10 8.61
C VAL A 3 13.71 8.33 7.86
N GLU A 4 14.03 9.39 8.59
CA GLU A 4 14.50 10.66 8.04
C GLU A 4 15.89 10.52 7.41
N ARG A 5 16.80 9.81 8.09
CA ARG A 5 18.14 9.48 7.57
C ARG A 5 18.04 8.69 6.27
N LEU A 6 17.24 7.62 6.27
CA LEU A 6 17.06 6.76 5.10
C LEU A 6 16.42 7.52 3.92
N LEU A 7 15.43 8.37 4.20
CA LEU A 7 14.79 9.17 3.17
C LEU A 7 15.77 10.17 2.53
N MET A 8 16.62 10.82 3.35
CA MET A 8 17.69 11.69 2.86
C MET A 8 18.70 10.92 2.00
N GLU A 9 19.10 9.72 2.40
CA GLU A 9 20.01 8.88 1.63
C GLU A 9 19.44 8.52 0.25
N ILE A 10 18.16 8.15 0.18
CA ILE A 10 17.47 7.84 -1.08
C ILE A 10 17.39 9.09 -1.97
N ILE A 11 17.03 10.23 -1.39
CA ILE A 11 16.94 11.51 -2.11
C ILE A 11 18.30 11.88 -2.70
N GLN A 12 19.37 11.83 -1.90
CA GLN A 12 20.71 12.18 -2.34
C GLN A 12 21.18 11.23 -3.45
N SER A 13 20.98 9.93 -3.27
CA SER A 13 21.33 8.93 -4.28
C SER A 13 20.62 9.18 -5.62
N ARG A 14 19.34 9.58 -5.62
CA ARG A 14 18.60 9.91 -6.84
C ARG A 14 19.10 11.19 -7.51
N LYS A 15 19.45 12.21 -6.71
CA LYS A 15 20.06 13.45 -7.22
C LYS A 15 21.40 13.20 -7.88
N ASP A 16 22.29 12.47 -7.21
CA ASP A 16 23.61 12.13 -7.71
C ASP A 16 23.52 11.37 -9.05
N CYS A 17 22.55 10.46 -9.20
CA CYS A 17 22.32 9.76 -10.46
C CYS A 17 21.92 10.69 -11.61
N VAL A 18 21.13 11.73 -11.37
CA VAL A 18 20.72 12.70 -12.39
C VAL A 18 21.86 13.67 -12.71
N GLU A 19 22.56 14.19 -11.69
CA GLU A 19 23.68 15.12 -11.86
C GLU A 19 24.87 14.47 -12.60
N MET A 20 25.15 13.19 -12.33
CA MET A 20 26.17 12.42 -13.06
C MET A 20 25.72 11.97 -14.47
N GLY A 21 24.51 12.30 -14.90
CA GLY A 21 23.96 11.87 -16.20
C GLY A 21 23.73 10.35 -16.31
N ARG A 22 23.61 9.63 -15.18
CA ARG A 22 23.30 8.19 -15.14
C ARG A 22 21.81 7.91 -15.29
N SER A 23 20.97 8.90 -14.99
CA SER A 23 19.52 8.86 -15.16
C SER A 23 19.03 10.21 -15.70
N ASN A 24 17.94 10.18 -16.48
CA ASN A 24 17.29 11.40 -16.98
C ASN A 24 16.09 11.84 -16.11
N SER A 25 15.81 11.13 -15.02
CA SER A 25 14.67 11.39 -14.11
C SER A 25 14.99 10.89 -12.70
N TYR A 26 14.33 11.47 -11.69
CA TYR A 26 14.39 10.99 -10.31
C TYR A 26 13.51 9.74 -10.03
N GLY A 27 12.87 9.17 -11.06
CA GLY A 27 11.99 8.01 -10.96
C GLY A 27 10.52 8.36 -11.24
N ASN A 28 9.69 7.34 -11.43
CA ASN A 28 8.26 7.46 -11.74
C ASN A 28 7.34 7.20 -10.54
N ASP A 29 7.90 7.23 -9.32
CA ASP A 29 7.16 7.10 -8.08
C ASP A 29 6.88 8.48 -7.46
N LEU A 30 6.15 8.50 -6.33
CA LEU A 30 5.80 9.73 -5.61
C LEU A 30 7.01 10.63 -5.35
N LEU A 31 8.13 10.04 -4.89
CA LEU A 31 9.33 10.81 -4.60
C LEU A 31 9.93 11.43 -5.87
N GLY A 32 9.99 10.65 -6.95
CA GLY A 32 10.47 11.15 -8.24
C GLY A 32 9.61 12.31 -8.77
N MET A 33 8.27 12.18 -8.68
CA MET A 33 7.35 13.24 -9.07
C MET A 33 7.51 14.51 -8.24
N LEU A 34 7.67 14.39 -6.91
CA LEU A 34 7.92 15.54 -6.02
C LEU A 34 9.25 16.24 -6.34
N LEU A 35 10.30 15.46 -6.62
CA LEU A 35 11.62 16.00 -6.99
C LEU A 35 11.59 16.71 -8.36
N ASP A 36 10.89 16.16 -9.34
CA ASP A 36 10.71 16.78 -10.66
C ASP A 36 9.96 18.11 -10.57
N GLU A 37 8.91 18.19 -9.75
CA GLU A 37 8.11 19.42 -9.58
C GLU A 37 8.91 20.54 -8.90
N ILE A 38 9.74 20.17 -7.93
CA ILE A 38 10.61 21.12 -7.22
C ILE A 38 11.75 21.62 -8.11
N GLN A 39 12.28 20.76 -8.99
CA GLN A 39 13.27 21.21 -9.98
C GLN A 39 12.67 22.26 -10.93
N LYS A 40 11.40 22.09 -11.37
CA LYS A 40 10.72 23.02 -12.28
C LYS A 40 10.35 24.35 -11.65
N SER A 41 9.89 24.32 -10.40
CA SER A 41 9.48 25.53 -9.66
C SER A 41 10.67 26.40 -9.20
N GLY A 42 11.90 25.88 -9.28
CA GLY A 42 13.12 26.60 -8.88
C GLY A 42 13.25 26.83 -7.37
N SER A 43 12.26 26.41 -6.57
CA SER A 43 12.30 26.46 -5.11
C SER A 43 12.64 25.08 -4.55
N LEU A 44 13.92 24.82 -4.33
CA LEU A 44 14.42 23.59 -3.71
C LEU A 44 14.12 23.56 -2.21
N ASN A 45 12.86 23.35 -1.85
CA ASN A 45 12.50 23.03 -0.47
C ASN A 45 12.57 21.51 -0.26
N LEU A 46 13.77 21.00 -0.04
CA LEU A 46 13.99 19.58 0.24
C LEU A 46 13.24 19.12 1.50
N GLN A 47 13.10 20.02 2.48
CA GLN A 47 12.37 19.74 3.71
C GLN A 47 10.90 19.45 3.41
N LEU A 48 10.29 20.20 2.48
CA LEU A 48 8.91 19.96 2.05
C LEU A 48 8.74 18.58 1.41
N VAL A 49 9.67 18.13 0.55
CA VAL A 49 9.65 16.76 -0.01
C VAL A 49 9.64 15.74 1.11
N MET A 50 10.50 15.92 2.09
CA MET A 50 10.62 14.99 3.20
C MET A 50 9.35 14.97 4.04
N ASP A 51 8.78 16.14 4.33
CA ASP A 51 7.57 16.26 5.13
C ASP A 51 6.37 15.63 4.43
N GLU A 52 6.23 15.81 3.12
CA GLU A 52 5.19 15.16 2.31
C GLU A 52 5.40 13.64 2.25
N CYS A 53 6.61 13.17 1.94
CA CYS A 53 6.91 11.74 1.92
C CYS A 53 6.65 11.06 3.27
N LYS A 54 7.00 11.72 4.39
CA LYS A 54 6.68 11.23 5.74
C LYS A 54 5.17 11.14 5.95
N THR A 55 4.44 12.18 5.57
CA THR A 55 2.98 12.23 5.71
C THR A 55 2.31 11.06 4.97
N PHE A 56 2.68 10.84 3.71
CA PHE A 56 2.17 9.69 2.94
C PHE A 56 2.55 8.35 3.56
N PHE A 57 3.81 8.20 3.98
CA PHE A 57 4.29 6.95 4.57
C PHE A 57 3.56 6.59 5.86
N PHE A 58 3.46 7.53 6.81
CA PHE A 58 2.81 7.27 8.10
C PHE A 58 1.30 7.06 7.95
N ALA A 59 0.63 7.89 7.14
CA ALA A 59 -0.79 7.74 6.88
C ALA A 59 -1.13 6.36 6.29
N GLY A 60 -0.33 5.88 5.34
CA GLY A 60 -0.53 4.57 4.71
C GLY A 60 -0.10 3.39 5.59
N HIS A 61 1.02 3.52 6.32
CA HIS A 61 1.61 2.42 7.07
C HIS A 61 0.76 2.04 8.28
N GLU A 62 0.42 3.00 9.14
CA GLU A 62 -0.31 2.70 10.39
C GLU A 62 -1.71 2.17 10.11
N THR A 63 -2.43 2.79 9.18
CA THR A 63 -3.79 2.39 8.81
C THR A 63 -3.84 1.02 8.14
N THR A 64 -2.96 0.75 7.17
CA THR A 64 -2.91 -0.53 6.46
C THR A 64 -2.43 -1.65 7.38
N ALA A 65 -1.41 -1.41 8.20
CA ALA A 65 -0.91 -2.43 9.15
C ALA A 65 -1.98 -2.80 10.18
N LEU A 66 -2.71 -1.81 10.71
CA LEU A 66 -3.81 -2.04 11.63
C LEU A 66 -4.92 -2.85 10.97
N LEU A 67 -5.35 -2.43 9.78
CA LEU A 67 -6.38 -3.14 9.00
C LEU A 67 -5.98 -4.61 8.77
N LEU A 68 -4.77 -4.87 8.27
CA LEU A 68 -4.28 -6.22 8.02
C LEU A 68 -4.18 -7.06 9.30
N THR A 69 -3.80 -6.45 10.42
CA THR A 69 -3.75 -7.13 11.73
C THR A 69 -5.14 -7.59 12.15
N TRP A 70 -6.15 -6.71 12.08
CA TRP A 70 -7.54 -7.08 12.37
C TRP A 70 -8.07 -8.11 11.39
N THR A 71 -7.85 -7.94 10.08
CA THR A 71 -8.27 -8.91 9.07
C THR A 71 -7.67 -10.30 9.33
N ALA A 72 -6.36 -10.38 9.63
CA ALA A 72 -5.70 -11.64 9.94
C ALA A 72 -6.27 -12.29 11.20
N MET A 73 -6.50 -11.50 12.26
CA MET A 73 -7.11 -11.97 13.51
C MET A 73 -8.53 -12.49 13.27
N LEU A 74 -9.35 -11.75 12.51
CA LEU A 74 -10.72 -12.11 12.18
C LEU A 74 -10.78 -13.42 11.38
N LEU A 75 -9.92 -13.58 10.37
CA LEU A 75 -9.85 -14.82 9.60
C LEU A 75 -9.37 -15.99 10.46
N ALA A 76 -8.41 -15.78 11.36
CA ALA A 76 -7.95 -16.82 12.28
C ALA A 76 -9.05 -17.30 13.23
N SER A 77 -9.90 -16.38 13.72
CA SER A 77 -11.04 -16.70 14.58
C SER A 77 -12.25 -17.28 13.83
N ASN A 78 -12.28 -17.21 12.50
CA ASN A 78 -13.38 -17.69 11.66
C ASN A 78 -12.89 -18.66 10.57
N PRO A 79 -12.59 -19.94 10.90
CA PRO A 79 -12.01 -20.90 9.96
C PRO A 79 -12.85 -21.16 8.70
N SER A 80 -14.18 -21.08 8.82
CA SER A 80 -15.09 -21.24 7.67
C SER A 80 -14.91 -20.13 6.64
N TRP A 81 -14.80 -18.89 7.07
CA TRP A 81 -14.52 -17.73 6.23
C TRP A 81 -13.11 -17.78 5.66
N GLN A 82 -12.13 -18.15 6.49
CA GLN A 82 -10.76 -18.32 6.05
C GLN A 82 -10.64 -19.34 4.92
N GLU A 83 -11.36 -20.46 4.99
CA GLU A 83 -11.34 -21.47 3.93
C GLU A 83 -12.01 -20.97 2.64
N LYS A 84 -13.15 -20.28 2.73
CA LYS A 84 -13.80 -19.68 1.56
C LYS A 84 -12.88 -18.70 0.82
N VAL A 85 -12.26 -17.78 1.55
CA VAL A 85 -11.31 -16.81 0.98
C VAL A 85 -10.09 -17.51 0.39
N ARG A 86 -9.59 -18.56 1.05
CA ARG A 86 -8.45 -19.36 0.55
C ARG A 86 -8.77 -20.07 -0.76
N ILE A 87 -9.99 -20.61 -0.89
CA ILE A 87 -10.46 -21.25 -2.13
C ILE A 87 -10.51 -20.21 -3.26
N GLU A 88 -11.13 -19.05 -3.02
CA GLU A 88 -11.21 -17.96 -4.02
C GLU A 88 -9.82 -17.54 -4.52
N VAL A 89 -8.88 -17.28 -3.61
CA VAL A 89 -7.51 -16.90 -3.95
C VAL A 89 -6.82 -17.98 -4.79
N LYS A 90 -7.00 -19.26 -4.45
CA LYS A 90 -6.41 -20.37 -5.21
C LYS A 90 -6.99 -20.49 -6.61
N GLU A 91 -8.31 -20.39 -6.75
CA GLU A 91 -9.01 -20.49 -8.04
C GLU A 91 -8.65 -19.34 -8.99
N ILE A 92 -8.48 -18.13 -8.46
CA ILE A 92 -8.18 -16.95 -9.27
C ILE A 92 -6.71 -16.91 -9.70
N PHE A 93 -5.78 -17.20 -8.79
CA PHE A 93 -4.34 -17.03 -9.06
C PHE A 93 -3.64 -18.29 -9.55
N ASN A 94 -4.21 -19.49 -9.37
CA ASN A 94 -3.65 -20.76 -9.85
C ASN A 94 -2.15 -20.96 -9.51
N GLN A 95 -1.70 -20.48 -8.34
CA GLN A 95 -0.30 -20.49 -7.88
C GLN A 95 0.70 -19.66 -8.72
N GLY A 96 0.22 -18.86 -9.68
CA GLY A 96 1.03 -17.92 -10.45
C GLY A 96 1.23 -16.57 -9.76
N ILE A 97 2.00 -15.69 -10.40
CA ILE A 97 2.15 -14.29 -9.97
C ILE A 97 0.81 -13.57 -10.20
N PRO A 98 0.19 -12.97 -9.17
CA PRO A 98 -1.05 -12.21 -9.32
C PRO A 98 -0.92 -11.07 -10.34
N SER A 99 -1.88 -10.96 -11.26
CA SER A 99 -2.04 -9.79 -12.14
C SER A 99 -3.06 -8.80 -11.58
N ILE A 100 -2.98 -7.53 -11.98
CA ILE A 100 -3.94 -6.48 -11.57
C ILE A 100 -5.37 -6.86 -11.96
N ASP A 101 -5.57 -7.42 -13.15
CA ASP A 101 -6.90 -7.83 -13.63
C ASP A 101 -7.50 -8.95 -12.77
N GLN A 102 -6.66 -9.83 -12.22
CA GLN A 102 -7.11 -10.90 -11.33
C GLN A 102 -7.54 -10.37 -9.96
N LEU A 103 -6.93 -9.30 -9.45
CA LEU A 103 -7.32 -8.70 -8.16
C LEU A 103 -8.77 -8.25 -8.15
N SER A 104 -9.28 -7.74 -9.27
CA SER A 104 -10.68 -7.32 -9.38
C SER A 104 -11.69 -8.46 -9.21
N LYS A 105 -11.25 -9.71 -9.36
CA LYS A 105 -12.10 -10.91 -9.27
C LYS A 105 -12.24 -11.46 -7.84
N LEU A 106 -11.47 -10.95 -6.88
CA LEU A 106 -11.48 -11.38 -5.48
C LEU A 106 -12.69 -10.80 -4.73
N ASN A 107 -13.90 -11.24 -5.08
CA ASN A 107 -15.13 -10.67 -4.56
C ASN A 107 -15.30 -10.93 -3.05
N LEU A 108 -14.88 -12.08 -2.52
CA LEU A 108 -14.96 -12.39 -1.09
C LEU A 108 -13.92 -11.60 -0.29
N VAL A 109 -12.67 -11.50 -0.76
CA VAL A 109 -11.64 -10.67 -0.10
C VAL A 109 -12.03 -9.19 -0.11
N ARG A 110 -12.66 -8.73 -1.20
CA ARG A 110 -13.19 -7.37 -1.33
C ARG A 110 -14.59 -7.23 -0.71
N CYS A 111 -15.08 -8.28 -0.04
CA CYS A 111 -16.44 -8.56 0.42
C CYS A 111 -17.59 -7.97 -0.44
N GLU A 112 -17.40 -7.95 -1.75
CA GLU A 112 -18.37 -7.52 -2.77
C GLU A 112 -19.25 -8.69 -3.26
N ASP A 113 -19.22 -9.86 -2.60
CA ASP A 113 -20.02 -11.02 -3.01
C ASP A 113 -21.53 -10.77 -2.83
N PRO A 114 -22.32 -10.70 -3.91
CA PRO A 114 -23.77 -10.44 -3.85
C PRO A 114 -24.57 -11.53 -3.11
N GLN A 115 -24.01 -12.73 -2.96
CA GLN A 115 -24.66 -13.84 -2.25
C GLN A 115 -24.41 -13.79 -0.74
N THR A 116 -23.49 -12.95 -0.29
CA THR A 116 -23.31 -12.65 1.13
C THR A 116 -24.22 -11.48 1.49
N PRO A 117 -25.17 -11.63 2.45
CA PRO A 117 -25.93 -10.49 2.93
C PRO A 117 -24.92 -9.46 3.45
N ASN A 118 -25.19 -8.18 3.16
CA ASN A 118 -24.35 -7.01 3.44
C ASN A 118 -23.34 -7.18 4.60
N TYR A 119 -22.25 -6.44 4.46
CA TYR A 119 -21.14 -6.22 5.38
C TYR A 119 -21.34 -6.14 6.92
N PRO A 120 -22.54 -6.12 7.56
CA PRO A 120 -22.64 -6.25 9.01
C PRO A 120 -22.95 -7.68 9.51
N THR A 121 -22.25 -8.74 9.09
CA THR A 121 -22.25 -10.00 9.87
C THR A 121 -20.94 -10.21 10.61
N MET A 122 -19.78 -10.21 9.94
CA MET A 122 -18.49 -10.33 10.65
C MET A 122 -18.22 -9.16 11.61
N VAL A 123 -18.47 -7.91 11.21
CA VAL A 123 -18.21 -6.76 12.09
C VAL A 123 -19.28 -6.65 13.19
N SER A 124 -20.53 -7.02 12.92
CA SER A 124 -21.63 -6.91 13.88
C SER A 124 -21.68 -8.03 14.91
N GLU A 125 -21.33 -9.26 14.53
CA GLU A 125 -21.27 -10.41 15.47
C GLU A 125 -20.13 -10.26 16.49
N LEU A 126 -19.13 -9.41 16.19
CA LEU A 126 -17.91 -9.24 16.99
C LEU A 126 -17.86 -7.95 17.82
N MET A 127 -18.65 -6.93 17.48
CA MET A 127 -18.75 -5.69 18.28
C MET A 127 -19.87 -5.74 19.33
N LEU A 128 -20.67 -6.81 19.38
CA LEU A 128 -21.82 -6.99 20.28
C LEU A 128 -21.68 -8.16 21.27
N ASN A 129 -20.49 -8.79 21.37
CA ASN A 129 -20.16 -9.77 22.41
C ASN A 129 -18.96 -9.31 23.24
#